data_AF-A0A928CL81-F1
#
_entry.id   AF-A0A928CL81-F1
#
_cell.length_a   1.000
_cell.length_b   1.000
_cell.length_c   1.000
_cell.angle_alpha   90.00
_cell.angle_beta   90.00
_cell.angle_gamma   90.00
#
_symmetry.space_group_name_H-M   'P 1'
#
loop_
_entity.id
_entity.type
_entity.pdbx_description
1 polymer ?
#
loop_
_entity_poly.entity_id
_entity_poly.type
_entity_poly.pdbx_seq_one_letter_code
_entity_poly.pdbx_strand_id
1 'polypeptide(L)'
;MSLIDWLILLIPTAIVMGVGIYSMRYVHSVADFLSAGRVAGRYVLSMGDVACALSIIGLAAYVEVHYKTGFALVFWNNILLPLGIVIGLFGYCTYRFRETRAMSLG
;
A
#
# COMPACT_ATOMS: atom_id res chain seq x y z
N MET A 1 -3.21 -18.97 -26.71
CA MET A 1 -3.75 -17.96 -25.79
C MET A 1 -5.25 -17.97 -25.99
N SER A 2 -5.95 -18.73 -25.15
CA SER A 2 -7.39 -18.94 -25.26
C SER A 2 -8.13 -17.61 -25.06
N LEU A 3 -9.30 -17.45 -25.67
CA LEU A 3 -10.21 -16.33 -25.40
C LEU A 3 -10.53 -16.17 -23.90
N ILE A 4 -10.50 -17.29 -23.16
CA ILE A 4 -10.68 -17.32 -21.71
C ILE A 4 -9.53 -16.64 -20.95
N ASP A 5 -8.28 -16.76 -21.43
CA ASP A 5 -7.11 -16.13 -20.78
C ASP A 5 -7.20 -14.61 -20.88
N TRP A 6 -7.67 -14.11 -22.03
CA TRP A 6 -7.92 -12.68 -22.25
C TRP A 6 -9.06 -12.15 -21.39
N LEU A 7 -10.10 -12.96 -21.18
CA LEU A 7 -11.27 -12.58 -20.40
C LEU A 7 -10.90 -12.43 -18.91
N ILE A 8 -10.04 -13.31 -18.39
CA ILE A 8 -9.50 -13.25 -17.02
C ILE A 8 -8.62 -12.00 -16.80
N LEU A 9 -7.92 -11.52 -17.84
CA LEU A 9 -7.14 -10.28 -17.77
C LEU A 9 -8.04 -9.03 -17.86
N LEU A 10 -8.97 -9.03 -18.81
CA LEU A 10 -9.70 -7.83 -19.20
C LEU A 10 -10.81 -7.47 -18.19
N ILE A 11 -11.41 -8.47 -17.54
CA ILE A 11 -12.46 -8.22 -16.52
C ILE A 11 -11.90 -7.46 -15.29
N PRO A 12 -10.87 -7.94 -14.57
CA PRO A 12 -10.39 -7.26 -13.37
C PRO A 12 -9.79 -5.89 -13.69
N THR A 13 -9.09 -5.76 -14.83
CA THR A 13 -8.52 -4.48 -15.25
C THR A 13 -9.60 -3.45 -15.57
N ALA A 14 -10.68 -3.85 -16.26
CA ALA A 14 -11.83 -2.99 -16.50
C ALA A 14 -12.54 -2.60 -15.21
N ILE A 15 -12.69 -3.51 -14.24
CA ILE A 15 -13.29 -3.21 -12.93
C ILE A 15 -12.45 -2.16 -12.19
N VAL A 16 -11.14 -2.33 -12.12
CA VAL A 16 -10.24 -1.38 -11.43
C VAL A 16 -10.29 0.00 -12.11
N MET A 17 -10.24 0.05 -13.44
CA MET A 17 -10.40 1.31 -14.17
C MET A 17 -11.76 1.96 -13.92
N GLY A 18 -12.84 1.16 -13.94
CA GLY A 18 -14.19 1.63 -13.68
C GLY A 18 -14.36 2.22 -12.29
N VAL A 19 -13.82 1.56 -11.26
CA VAL A 19 -13.80 2.07 -9.89
C VAL A 19 -12.99 3.36 -9.79
N GLY A 20 -11.85 3.46 -10.48
CA GLY A 20 -11.05 4.69 -10.54
C GLY A 20 -11.83 5.87 -11.14
N ILE A 21 -12.50 5.66 -12.27
CA ILE A 21 -13.32 6.68 -12.93
C ILE A 21 -14.51 7.08 -12.04
N TYR A 22 -15.18 6.11 -11.42
CA TYR A 22 -16.28 6.37 -10.50
C TYR A 22 -15.81 7.17 -9.26
N SER A 23 -14.60 6.90 -8.78
CA SER A 23 -14.03 7.56 -7.60
C SER A 23 -13.75 9.05 -7.83
N MET A 24 -13.47 9.45 -9.08
CA MET A 24 -13.26 10.86 -9.46
C MET A 24 -14.47 11.75 -9.13
N ARG A 25 -15.69 11.19 -9.10
CA ARG A 25 -16.91 11.93 -8.73
C ARG A 25 -16.91 12.40 -7.26
N TYR A 26 -16.17 11.73 -6.39
CA TYR A 26 -16.12 12.05 -4.96
C TYR A 26 -14.99 13.04 -4.61
N VAL A 27 -14.06 13.28 -5.52
CA VAL A 27 -12.90 14.15 -5.31
C VAL A 27 -13.30 15.60 -5.62
N HIS A 28 -13.62 16.37 -4.57
CA HIS A 28 -14.00 17.79 -4.71
C HIS A 28 -12.84 18.76 -4.40
N SER A 29 -11.81 18.30 -3.67
CA SER A 29 -10.66 19.13 -3.25
C SER A 29 -9.34 18.36 -3.25
N VAL A 30 -8.21 19.08 -3.25
CA VAL A 30 -6.85 18.52 -3.17
C VAL A 30 -6.64 17.73 -1.87
N ALA A 31 -7.26 18.16 -0.77
CA ALA A 31 -7.21 17.44 0.51
C ALA A 31 -7.99 16.11 0.47
N ASP A 32 -9.05 16.05 -0.34
CA ASP A 32 -9.83 14.81 -0.57
C ASP A 32 -9.08 13.86 -1.49
N PHE A 33 -8.34 14.39 -2.46
CA PHE A 33 -7.48 13.58 -3.33
C PHE A 33 -6.29 12.98 -2.56
N LEU A 34 -5.57 13.80 -1.77
CA LEU A 34 -4.35 13.37 -1.10
C LEU A 34 -4.60 12.59 0.19
N SER A 35 -5.66 12.92 0.94
CA SER A 35 -5.87 12.34 2.28
C SER A 35 -7.30 11.86 2.53
N ALA A 36 -8.13 11.78 1.48
CA ALA A 36 -9.56 11.42 1.61
C ALA A 36 -10.26 12.22 2.72
N GLY A 37 -9.95 13.53 2.82
CA GLY A 37 -10.52 14.43 3.82
C GLY A 37 -10.22 14.03 5.28
N ARG A 38 -9.24 13.14 5.51
CA ARG A 38 -8.96 12.47 6.80
C ARG A 38 -10.12 11.62 7.33
N VAL A 39 -11.04 11.21 6.46
CA VAL A 39 -12.21 10.36 6.80
C VAL A 39 -11.90 8.87 6.57
N ALA A 40 -10.80 8.55 5.89
CA ALA A 40 -10.43 7.17 5.62
C ALA A 40 -10.19 6.38 6.93
N GLY A 41 -10.96 5.32 7.12
CA GLY A 41 -10.86 4.45 8.28
C GLY A 41 -9.50 3.74 8.35
N ARG A 42 -9.09 3.36 9.57
CA ARG A 42 -7.78 2.72 9.82
C ARG A 42 -7.54 1.49 8.92
N TYR A 43 -8.57 0.67 8.72
CA TYR A 43 -8.48 -0.52 7.88
C TYR A 43 -8.15 -0.18 6.42
N VAL A 44 -8.85 0.81 5.84
CA VAL A 44 -8.64 1.21 4.44
C VAL A 44 -7.24 1.78 4.23
N LEU A 45 -6.75 2.58 5.19
CA LEU A 45 -5.39 3.10 5.16
C LEU A 45 -4.34 1.99 5.27
N SER A 46 -4.48 1.09 6.24
CA SER A 46 -3.52 0.00 6.46
C SER A 46 -3.51 -1.00 5.30
N MET A 47 -4.67 -1.33 4.74
CA MET A 47 -4.74 -2.24 3.59
C MET A 47 -4.21 -1.59 2.31
N GLY A 48 -4.42 -0.28 2.13
CA GLY A 48 -3.82 0.48 1.03
C GLY A 48 -2.28 0.51 1.10
N ASP A 49 -1.73 0.70 2.30
CA ASP A 49 -0.29 0.69 2.53
C ASP A 49 0.33 -0.70 2.24
N VAL A 50 -0.30 -1.76 2.75
CA VAL A 50 0.10 -3.15 2.47
C VAL A 50 0.01 -3.47 0.98
N ALA A 51 -1.04 -3.02 0.29
CA ALA A 51 -1.19 -3.21 -1.16
C ALA A 51 -0.11 -2.46 -1.95
N CYS A 52 0.28 -1.26 -1.51
CA CYS A 52 1.36 -0.49 -2.11
C CYS A 52 2.72 -1.20 -1.97
N ALA A 53 2.98 -1.75 -0.78
CA ALA A 53 4.18 -2.57 -0.53
C ALA A 53 4.21 -3.84 -1.40
N LEU A 54 3.06 -4.47 -1.62
CA LEU A 54 2.89 -5.66 -2.48
C LEU A 54 2.70 -5.28 -3.96
N SER A 55 3.66 -4.54 -4.51
CA SER A 55 3.72 -4.24 -5.94
C SER A 55 4.35 -5.38 -6.76
N ILE A 56 4.16 -5.39 -8.09
CA ILE A 56 4.78 -6.38 -9.01
C ILE A 56 6.31 -6.44 -8.84
N ILE A 57 6.94 -5.27 -8.73
CA ILE A 57 8.39 -5.15 -8.50
C ILE A 57 8.76 -5.77 -7.15
N GLY A 58 7.95 -5.53 -6.12
CA GLY A 58 8.14 -6.11 -4.79
C GLY A 58 8.10 -7.63 -4.84
N LEU A 59 7.09 -8.22 -5.49
CA LEU A 59 6.98 -9.67 -5.65
C LEU A 59 8.18 -10.28 -6.38
N ALA A 60 8.62 -9.66 -7.49
CA ALA A 60 9.80 -10.11 -8.22
C ALA A 60 11.07 -10.04 -7.35
N ALA A 61 11.25 -8.94 -6.61
CA ALA A 61 12.37 -8.77 -5.69
C ALA A 61 12.35 -9.81 -4.56
N TYR A 62 11.19 -10.12 -3.98
CA TYR A 62 11.06 -11.18 -2.96
C TYR A 62 11.51 -12.53 -3.50
N VAL A 63 11.08 -12.91 -4.70
CA VAL A 63 11.50 -14.17 -5.33
C VAL A 63 13.02 -14.19 -5.57
N GLU A 64 13.59 -13.11 -6.08
CA GLU A 64 15.03 -13.01 -6.35
C GLU A 64 15.86 -13.09 -5.06
N VAL A 65 15.42 -12.39 -4.01
CA VAL A 65 16.06 -12.42 -2.69
C VAL A 65 16.09 -13.84 -2.13
N HIS A 66 14.96 -14.55 -2.16
CA HIS A 66 14.89 -15.93 -1.69
C HIS A 66 15.78 -16.88 -2.50
N TYR A 67 15.88 -16.66 -3.81
CA TYR A 67 16.73 -17.46 -4.68
C TYR A 67 18.23 -17.26 -4.39
N LYS A 68 18.67 -16.03 -4.11
CA LYS A 68 20.09 -15.70 -3.90
C LYS A 68 20.60 -15.90 -2.47
N THR A 69 19.78 -15.57 -1.48
CA THR A 69 20.22 -15.47 -0.07
C THR A 69 19.58 -16.52 0.84
N GLY A 70 18.68 -17.35 0.32
CA GLY A 70 17.98 -18.38 1.09
C GLY A 70 17.14 -17.80 2.23
N PHE A 71 17.19 -18.44 3.41
CA PHE A 71 16.37 -18.08 4.57
C PHE A 71 16.96 -17.00 5.49
N ALA A 72 18.19 -16.52 5.21
CA ALA A 72 18.86 -15.55 6.08
C ALA A 72 18.09 -14.22 6.20
N LEU A 73 17.44 -13.77 5.12
CA LEU A 73 16.66 -12.53 5.11
C LEU A 73 15.31 -12.65 5.83
N VAL A 74 14.73 -13.86 5.91
CA VAL A 74 13.49 -14.10 6.67
C VAL A 74 13.70 -13.89 8.17
N PHE A 75 14.86 -14.28 8.69
CA PHE A 75 15.22 -14.05 10.08
C PHE A 75 15.20 -12.56 10.45
N TRP A 76 15.82 -11.72 9.62
CA TRP A 76 15.83 -10.26 9.82
C TRP A 76 14.43 -9.65 9.69
N ASN A 77 13.62 -10.11 8.74
CA ASN A 77 12.25 -9.63 8.58
C ASN A 77 11.37 -9.95 9.82
N ASN A 78 11.56 -11.12 10.43
CA ASN A 78 10.87 -11.50 11.66
C ASN A 78 11.26 -10.64 12.88
N ILE A 79 12.44 -10.03 12.88
CA ILE A 79 12.86 -9.06 13.91
C ILE A 79 12.27 -7.67 13.64
N LEU A 80 12.14 -7.28 12.37
CA LEU A 80 11.63 -5.97 11.99
C LEU A 80 10.16 -5.79 12.36
N LEU A 81 9.36 -6.86 12.29
CA LEU A 81 7.92 -6.85 12.60
C LEU A 81 7.61 -6.42 14.05
N PRO A 82 8.17 -7.07 15.10
CA PRO A 82 7.97 -6.62 16.49
C PRO A 82 8.59 -5.24 16.75
N LEU A 83 9.72 -4.91 16.12
CA LEU A 83 10.32 -3.58 16.24
C LEU A 83 9.36 -2.50 15.71
N GLY A 84 8.72 -2.74 14.55
CA GLY A 84 7.72 -1.85 13.97
C GLY A 84 6.51 -1.64 14.86
N ILE A 85 6.05 -2.69 15.55
CA ILE A 85 4.95 -2.60 16.54
C ILE A 85 5.36 -1.70 17.71
N VAL A 86 6.56 -1.91 18.26
CA VAL A 86 7.08 -1.13 19.38
C VAL A 86 7.22 0.35 19.00
N ILE A 87 7.84 0.65 17.86
CA ILE A 87 8.01 2.03 17.36
C ILE A 87 6.65 2.68 17.04
N GLY A 88 5.72 1.92 16.46
CA GLY A 88 4.35 2.38 16.20
C GLY A 88 3.58 2.73 17.48
N LEU A 89 3.78 1.96 18.55
CA LEU A 89 3.22 2.23 19.89
C LEU A 89 3.80 3.49 20.52
N PHE A 90 5.11 3.72 20.37
CA PHE A 90 5.76 4.95 20.83
C PHE A 90 5.38 6.19 20.02
N GLY A 91 4.71 6.03 18.87
CA GLY A 91 4.26 7.16 18.06
C GLY A 91 5.40 7.99 17.47
N TYR A 92 6.59 7.38 17.37
CA TYR A 92 7.79 8.06 16.88
C TYR A 92 7.57 8.54 15.43
N CYS A 93 7.89 9.81 15.17
CA CYS A 93 7.62 10.55 13.93
C CYS A 93 6.14 10.81 13.58
N THR A 94 5.24 9.85 13.79
CA THR A 94 3.82 9.98 13.40
C THR A 94 3.08 11.06 14.19
N TYR A 95 3.37 11.22 15.49
CA TYR A 95 2.75 12.26 16.30
C TYR A 95 3.14 13.67 15.83
N ARG A 96 4.46 13.90 15.64
CA ARG A 96 5.03 15.17 15.14
C ARG A 96 4.50 15.51 13.74
N PHE A 97 4.36 14.51 12.87
CA PHE A 97 3.88 14.71 11.51
C PHE A 97 2.37 15.06 11.45
N ARG A 98 1.58 14.58 12.42
CA ARG A 98 0.17 14.97 12.54
C ARG A 98 0.00 16.40 13.04
N GLU A 99 0.91 16.90 13.88
CA GLU A 99 0.89 18.28 14.37
C GLU A 99 1.13 19.31 13.26
N THR A 100 2.04 19.03 12.32
CA THR A 100 2.37 19.96 11.22
C THR A 100 1.28 20.05 10.15
N ARG A 101 0.28 19.15 10.19
CA ARG A 101 -0.80 19.03 9.19
C ARG A 101 -0.29 18.93 7.74
N ALA A 102 0.97 18.56 7.55
CA ALA A 102 1.55 18.37 6.23
C ALA A 102 0.84 17.21 5.51
N MET A 103 0.61 17.37 4.21
CA MET A 103 -0.01 16.33 3.36
C MET A 103 1.02 15.51 2.58
N SER A 104 2.30 15.90 2.60
CA SER A 104 3.41 15.18 1.99
C SER A 104 4.59 15.11 2.94
N LEU A 105 5.26 13.96 3.01
CA LEU A 105 6.65 13.90 3.45
C LEU A 105 7.51 14.36 2.26
N GLY A 106 8.28 15.43 2.46
CA GLY A 106 9.30 15.87 1.50
C GLY A 106 10.55 15.01 1.57
#